data_AF-A0A9J6ZJ23-F1
#
_entry.id   AF-A0A9J6ZJ23-F1
#
_cell.length_a   1.000
_cell.length_b   1.000
_cell.length_c   1.000
_cell.angle_alpha   90.00
_cell.angle_beta   90.00
_cell.angle_gamma   90.00
#
_symmetry.space_group_name_H-M   'P 1'
#
loop_
_entity.id
_entity.type
_entity.pdbx_description
1 polymer ?
#
loop_
_entity_poly.entity_id
_entity_poly.type
_entity_poly.pdbx_seq_one_letter_code
_entity_poly.pdbx_strand_id
1 'polypeptide(L)'
;MRHFLTLLSICTICTFLTTSCSSGGGGESQQMNYKDMKSMVIDILKTEDAQKALQESASAQSGYTAQSSTLLNVQDQEKIKIAVKDVMSSPEYDSVIKSLMTDTRFAGEFAKAVNDMNKDLHEQLVKDPQYQEGLVAAFESEEMQKVILKVIKGTEYRKEVTSLMQESLKNPIFRLEMLELMKKAVSEELSTQPQSGGGDSSGSNDSSSTSNSSSSNSSKKSSDSSAE
;
A
#
# COMPACT_ATOMS: atom_id res chain seq x y z
N MET A 1 -11.30 47.48 74.95
CA MET A 1 -11.63 46.60 76.11
C MET A 1 -12.97 45.87 76.01
N ARG A 2 -14.03 46.43 75.38
CA ARG A 2 -15.33 45.72 75.25
C ARG A 2 -15.39 44.70 74.11
N HIS A 3 -14.71 44.96 72.98
CA HIS A 3 -14.66 44.03 71.84
C HIS A 3 -13.75 42.81 72.05
N PHE A 4 -12.72 42.93 72.89
CA PHE A 4 -11.85 41.81 73.27
C PHE A 4 -12.60 40.81 74.16
N LEU A 5 -13.48 41.30 75.04
CA LEU A 5 -14.30 40.48 75.92
C LEU A 5 -15.39 39.70 75.15
N THR A 6 -15.99 40.32 74.13
CA THR A 6 -16.99 39.65 73.26
C THR A 6 -16.35 38.60 72.33
N LEU A 7 -15.10 38.84 71.89
CA LEU A 7 -14.38 37.92 71.01
C LEU A 7 -13.83 36.71 71.79
N LEU A 8 -13.46 36.89 73.07
CA LEU A 8 -13.14 35.79 73.98
C LEU A 8 -14.37 34.90 74.25
N SER A 9 -15.55 35.49 74.48
CA SER A 9 -16.80 34.76 74.75
C SER A 9 -17.30 33.92 73.57
N ILE A 10 -17.05 34.36 72.33
CA ILE A 10 -17.45 33.63 71.11
C ILE A 10 -16.50 32.45 70.83
N CYS A 11 -15.23 32.59 71.22
CA CYS A 11 -14.22 31.54 71.04
C CYS A 11 -14.43 30.38 72.02
N THR A 12 -14.87 30.65 73.26
CA THR A 12 -15.16 29.62 74.27
C THR A 12 -16.40 28.77 73.93
N ILE A 13 -17.34 29.32 73.15
CA ILE A 13 -18.55 28.60 72.74
C ILE A 13 -18.27 27.63 71.57
N CYS A 14 -17.34 27.97 70.67
CA CYS A 14 -16.95 27.09 69.56
C CYS A 14 -16.17 25.85 70.02
N THR A 15 -15.43 25.90 71.13
CA THR A 15 -14.67 24.74 71.64
C THR A 15 -15.56 23.70 72.33
N PHE A 16 -16.76 24.10 72.79
CA PHE A 16 -17.71 23.16 73.42
C PHE A 16 -18.46 22.28 72.40
N LEU A 17 -18.60 22.73 71.14
CA LEU A 17 -19.31 21.96 70.10
C LEU A 17 -18.47 20.81 69.50
N THR A 18 -17.16 20.71 69.77
CA THR A 18 -16.30 19.64 69.23
C THR A 18 -16.05 18.47 70.19
N THR A 19 -16.58 18.52 71.42
CA THR A 19 -16.35 17.49 72.47
C THR A 19 -17.53 16.52 72.65
N SER A 20 -18.60 16.63 71.85
CA SER A 20 -19.70 15.65 71.88
C SER A 20 -19.64 14.68 70.70
N CYS A 21 -18.60 13.85 70.69
CA CYS A 21 -18.63 12.54 70.03
C CYS A 21 -17.61 11.62 70.70
N SER A 22 -17.91 11.20 71.93
CA SER A 22 -17.13 10.20 72.65
C SER A 22 -18.04 9.11 73.23
N SER A 23 -17.64 7.88 72.92
CA SER A 23 -18.03 6.57 73.47
C SER A 23 -19.30 5.89 72.96
N GLY A 24 -19.06 4.80 72.21
CA GLY A 24 -19.98 3.68 72.05
C GLY A 24 -19.53 2.66 71.00
N GLY A 25 -18.62 1.74 71.35
CA GLY A 25 -18.46 0.45 70.66
C GLY A 25 -17.06 0.16 70.12
N GLY A 26 -16.30 -0.67 70.82
CA GLY A 26 -15.01 -1.19 70.36
C GLY A 26 -15.11 -2.37 69.40
N GLY A 27 -13.97 -2.74 68.82
CA GLY A 27 -13.78 -4.03 68.15
C GLY A 27 -13.05 -3.92 66.81
N GLU A 28 -11.82 -4.45 66.80
CA GLU A 28 -11.06 -4.90 65.62
C GLU A 28 -10.71 -3.89 64.52
N SER A 29 -9.45 -3.45 64.58
CA SER A 29 -8.66 -3.07 63.42
C SER A 29 -8.51 -4.25 62.46
N GLN A 30 -9.52 -4.52 61.63
CA GLN A 30 -9.30 -5.20 60.36
C GLN A 30 -8.83 -4.13 59.36
N GLN A 31 -7.54 -4.21 59.02
CA GLN A 31 -6.98 -3.53 57.86
C GLN A 31 -7.80 -3.95 56.63
N MET A 32 -8.81 -3.16 56.25
CA MET A 32 -9.42 -3.27 54.94
C MET A 32 -8.28 -3.12 53.92
N ASN A 33 -8.04 -4.18 53.14
CA ASN A 33 -6.99 -4.22 52.15
C ASN A 33 -7.23 -3.08 51.16
N TYR A 34 -6.23 -2.21 50.96
CA TYR A 34 -6.32 -1.05 50.07
C TYR A 34 -6.79 -1.44 48.66
N LYS A 35 -6.49 -2.69 48.25
CA LYS A 35 -6.96 -3.26 46.99
C LYS A 35 -8.47 -3.43 46.93
N ASP A 36 -9.10 -3.85 48.02
CA ASP A 36 -10.54 -4.09 48.09
C ASP A 36 -11.31 -2.77 48.22
N MET A 37 -10.80 -1.82 49.00
CA MET A 37 -11.33 -0.46 49.05
C MET A 37 -11.20 0.25 47.69
N LYS A 38 -10.06 0.10 47.00
CA LYS A 38 -9.86 0.66 45.65
C LYS A 38 -10.84 0.07 44.65
N SER A 39 -11.05 -1.25 44.70
CA SER A 39 -11.94 -1.93 43.75
C SER A 39 -13.40 -1.52 44.00
N MET A 40 -13.80 -1.40 45.26
CA MET A 40 -15.11 -0.86 45.63
C MET A 40 -15.30 0.58 45.16
N VAL A 41 -14.30 1.46 45.29
CA VAL A 41 -14.38 2.85 44.78
C VAL A 41 -14.45 2.88 43.25
N ILE A 42 -13.72 2.01 42.56
CA ILE A 42 -13.78 1.89 41.10
C ILE A 42 -15.17 1.44 40.64
N ASP A 43 -15.77 0.49 41.35
CA ASP A 43 -17.11 -0.01 41.02
C ASP A 43 -18.19 1.04 41.31
N ILE A 44 -18.04 1.84 42.38
CA ILE A 44 -18.89 3.02 42.62
C ILE A 44 -18.74 4.02 41.47
N LEU A 45 -17.52 4.37 41.04
CA LEU A 45 -17.29 5.32 39.93
C LEU A 45 -17.80 4.81 38.57
N LYS A 46 -17.86 3.49 38.39
CA LYS A 46 -18.42 2.86 37.17
C LYS A 46 -19.94 2.76 37.19
N THR A 47 -20.57 2.93 38.35
CA THR A 47 -22.02 2.85 38.48
C THR A 47 -22.67 4.07 37.81
N GLU A 48 -23.81 3.86 37.16
CA GLU A 48 -24.52 4.89 36.39
C GLU A 48 -24.85 6.12 37.25
N ASP A 49 -25.15 5.94 38.54
CA ASP A 49 -25.40 7.04 39.47
C ASP A 49 -24.18 7.92 39.72
N ALA A 50 -22.97 7.35 39.76
CA ALA A 50 -21.74 8.13 39.91
C ALA A 50 -21.38 8.88 38.61
N GLN A 51 -21.61 8.25 37.45
CA GLN A 51 -21.48 8.93 36.16
C GLN A 51 -22.48 10.08 36.02
N LYS A 52 -23.72 9.87 36.47
CA LYS A 52 -24.78 10.88 36.47
C LYS A 52 -24.49 12.01 37.45
N ALA A 53 -24.00 11.71 38.66
CA ALA A 53 -23.56 12.72 39.62
C ALA A 53 -22.33 13.50 39.13
N LEU A 54 -21.41 12.86 38.39
CA LEU A 54 -20.30 13.55 37.72
C LEU A 54 -20.77 14.44 36.57
N GLN A 55 -21.76 14.00 35.79
CA GLN A 55 -22.37 14.80 34.73
C GLN A 55 -23.17 15.98 35.30
N GLU A 56 -23.92 15.77 36.38
CA GLU A 56 -24.67 16.81 37.09
C GLU A 56 -23.73 17.79 37.81
N SER A 57 -22.62 17.34 38.40
CA SER A 57 -21.62 18.25 38.98
C SER A 57 -20.79 18.98 37.92
N ALA A 58 -20.45 18.33 36.81
CA ALA A 58 -19.83 19.00 35.67
C ALA A 58 -20.76 20.06 35.08
N SER A 59 -22.07 19.80 35.00
CA SER A 59 -23.07 20.74 34.51
C SER A 59 -23.57 21.75 35.56
N ALA A 60 -23.31 21.52 36.85
CA ALA A 60 -23.56 22.48 37.92
C ALA A 60 -22.36 23.40 38.17
N GLN A 61 -21.13 22.93 37.93
CA GLN A 61 -19.91 23.73 38.05
C GLN A 61 -19.52 24.44 36.74
N SER A 62 -19.91 23.87 35.59
CA SER A 62 -19.93 24.55 34.31
C SER A 62 -21.39 24.78 33.94
N GLY A 63 -21.83 26.03 33.83
CA GLY A 63 -23.11 26.38 33.21
C GLY A 63 -23.14 25.96 31.74
N TYR A 64 -23.20 24.65 31.51
CA TYR A 64 -23.00 23.98 30.24
C TYR A 64 -24.34 23.90 29.51
N THR A 65 -24.91 25.07 29.23
CA THR A 65 -26.06 25.23 28.34
C THR A 65 -25.54 25.69 26.99
N ALA A 66 -25.18 24.78 26.07
CA ALA A 66 -25.02 24.98 24.61
C ALA A 66 -24.24 26.23 24.07
N GLN A 67 -23.67 27.06 24.94
CA GLN A 67 -22.92 28.30 24.70
C GLN A 67 -21.45 28.13 25.10
N SER A 68 -21.06 26.94 25.57
CA SER A 68 -19.69 26.62 26.02
C SER A 68 -18.69 26.45 24.87
N SER A 69 -19.09 26.63 23.61
CA SER A 69 -18.14 26.81 22.50
C SER A 69 -17.72 28.28 22.33
N THR A 70 -18.47 29.23 22.91
CA THR A 70 -18.25 30.68 22.71
C THR A 70 -17.56 31.35 23.91
N LEU A 71 -17.46 30.67 25.05
CA LEU A 71 -16.89 31.20 26.30
C LEU A 71 -15.66 30.41 26.81
N LEU A 72 -14.87 29.83 25.90
CA LEU A 72 -13.47 29.56 26.23
C LEU A 72 -12.78 30.94 26.31
N ASN A 73 -12.39 31.33 27.51
CA ASN A 73 -11.65 32.56 27.78
C ASN A 73 -10.50 32.67 26.76
N VAL A 74 -10.19 33.86 26.23
CA VAL A 74 -9.15 34.03 25.16
C VAL A 74 -7.82 33.34 25.52
N GLN A 75 -7.49 33.31 26.82
CA GLN A 75 -6.33 32.62 27.38
C GLN A 75 -6.41 31.08 27.29
N ASP A 76 -7.60 30.50 27.40
CA ASP A 76 -7.81 29.06 27.27
C ASP A 76 -7.83 28.63 25.80
N GLN A 77 -8.29 29.50 24.88
CA GLN A 77 -8.10 29.27 23.45
C GLN A 77 -6.62 29.24 23.04
N GLU A 78 -5.79 30.10 23.63
CA GLU A 78 -4.35 30.11 23.38
C GLU A 78 -3.67 28.85 23.93
N LYS A 79 -4.02 28.42 25.14
CA LYS A 79 -3.55 27.14 25.72
C LYS A 79 -3.97 25.93 24.88
N ILE A 80 -5.21 25.91 24.38
CA ILE A 80 -5.69 24.85 23.49
C ILE A 80 -4.91 24.85 22.18
N LYS A 81 -4.67 26.03 21.56
CA LYS A 81 -3.84 26.13 20.35
C LYS A 81 -2.42 25.64 20.57
N ILE A 82 -1.81 25.98 21.71
CA ILE A 82 -0.46 25.53 22.07
C ILE A 82 -0.46 24.01 22.28
N ALA A 83 -1.44 23.46 23.00
CA ALA A 83 -1.54 22.02 23.20
C ALA A 83 -1.78 21.24 21.89
N VAL A 84 -2.64 21.75 21.00
CA VAL A 84 -2.85 21.15 19.67
C VAL A 84 -1.58 21.24 18.83
N LYS A 85 -0.90 22.40 18.84
CA LYS A 85 0.38 22.56 18.14
C LYS A 85 1.43 21.59 18.67
N ASP A 86 1.52 21.43 19.98
CA ASP A 86 2.46 20.54 20.65
C ASP A 86 2.18 19.09 20.26
N VAL A 87 0.91 18.65 20.36
CA VAL A 87 0.49 17.31 19.93
C VAL A 87 0.73 17.07 18.44
N MET A 88 0.47 18.04 17.56
CA MET A 88 0.69 17.88 16.12
C MET A 88 2.16 17.99 15.70
N SER A 89 2.99 18.65 16.50
CA SER A 89 4.43 18.81 16.23
C SER A 89 5.27 17.76 16.95
N SER A 90 4.66 16.94 17.80
CA SER A 90 5.36 15.90 18.56
C SER A 90 5.70 14.72 17.64
N PRO A 91 6.88 14.09 17.82
CA PRO A 91 7.28 12.92 17.05
C PRO A 91 6.40 11.69 17.32
N GLU A 92 5.65 11.66 18.43
CA GLU A 92 4.68 10.61 18.72
C GLU A 92 3.43 10.67 17.80
N TYR A 93 3.13 11.84 17.24
CA TYR A 93 1.98 12.01 16.33
C TYR A 93 2.11 11.22 15.03
N ASP A 94 3.34 11.03 14.54
CA ASP A 94 3.61 10.20 13.36
C ASP A 94 3.13 8.76 13.53
N SER A 95 3.21 8.22 14.74
CA SER A 95 2.70 6.87 15.06
C SER A 95 1.17 6.86 15.08
N VAL A 96 0.56 7.90 15.66
CA VAL A 96 -0.89 8.06 15.76
C VAL A 96 -1.51 8.22 14.37
N ILE A 97 -0.95 9.06 13.51
CA ILE A 97 -1.47 9.27 12.16
C ILE A 97 -1.31 8.02 11.29
N LYS A 98 -0.20 7.27 11.42
CA LYS A 98 -0.02 5.98 10.75
C LYS A 98 -1.08 4.98 11.17
N SER A 99 -1.36 4.86 12.47
CA SER A 99 -2.43 4.00 12.99
C SER A 99 -3.80 4.45 12.46
N LEU A 100 -4.07 5.75 12.45
CA LEU A 100 -5.32 6.30 11.97
C LEU A 100 -5.53 6.10 10.45
N MET A 101 -4.47 6.20 9.65
CA MET A 101 -4.51 5.93 8.21
C MET A 101 -4.75 4.45 7.87
N THR A 102 -4.51 3.53 8.81
CA THR A 102 -4.88 2.12 8.62
C THR A 102 -6.37 1.83 8.88
N ASP A 103 -7.11 2.74 9.55
CA ASP A 103 -8.57 2.60 9.68
C ASP A 103 -9.24 2.93 8.34
N THR A 104 -9.98 1.98 7.78
CA THR A 104 -10.66 2.09 6.49
C THR A 104 -11.70 3.19 6.43
N ARG A 105 -12.32 3.55 7.56
CA ARG A 105 -13.32 4.63 7.62
C ARG A 105 -12.64 5.99 7.50
N PHE A 106 -11.57 6.19 8.26
CA PHE A 106 -10.77 7.41 8.18
C PHE A 106 -10.09 7.52 6.81
N ALA A 107 -9.46 6.45 6.33
CA ALA A 107 -8.83 6.42 5.02
C ALA A 107 -9.83 6.72 3.89
N GLY A 108 -11.08 6.22 3.99
CA GLY A 108 -12.12 6.48 3.00
C GLY A 108 -12.59 7.95 2.98
N GLU A 109 -12.79 8.57 4.14
CA GLU A 109 -13.17 9.98 4.24
C GLU A 109 -12.01 10.91 3.86
N PHE A 110 -10.79 10.59 4.32
CA PHE A 110 -9.58 11.31 3.96
C PHE A 110 -9.30 11.24 2.45
N ALA A 111 -9.39 10.05 1.85
CA ALA A 111 -9.24 9.88 0.41
C ALA A 111 -10.27 10.70 -0.36
N LYS A 112 -11.53 10.75 0.07
CA LYS A 112 -12.56 11.59 -0.57
C LYS A 112 -12.24 13.07 -0.48
N ALA A 113 -11.78 13.55 0.68
CA ALA A 113 -11.45 14.96 0.89
C ALA A 113 -10.21 15.39 0.08
N VAL A 114 -9.24 14.50 -0.09
CA VAL A 114 -7.97 14.80 -0.77
C VAL A 114 -8.01 14.45 -2.27
N ASN A 115 -9.01 13.68 -2.73
CA ASN A 115 -9.09 13.19 -4.10
C ASN A 115 -8.93 14.28 -5.17
N ASP A 116 -9.62 15.41 -5.00
CA ASP A 116 -9.60 16.48 -6.01
C ASP A 116 -8.24 17.19 -6.05
N MET A 117 -7.62 17.41 -4.89
CA MET A 117 -6.25 17.93 -4.81
C MET A 117 -5.24 16.92 -5.35
N ASN A 118 -5.45 15.63 -5.12
CA ASN A 118 -4.57 14.58 -5.62
C ASN A 118 -4.65 14.45 -7.15
N LYS A 119 -5.83 14.64 -7.75
CA LYS A 119 -5.99 14.70 -9.21
C LYS A 119 -5.24 15.88 -9.82
N ASP A 120 -5.39 17.07 -9.24
CA ASP A 120 -4.68 18.27 -9.69
C ASP A 120 -3.16 18.10 -9.53
N LEU A 121 -2.72 17.55 -8.40
CA LEU A 121 -1.32 17.20 -8.18
C LEU A 121 -0.81 16.25 -9.26
N HIS A 122 -1.53 15.15 -9.55
CA HIS A 122 -1.13 14.21 -10.61
C HIS A 122 -1.10 14.87 -11.99
N GLU A 123 -2.04 15.76 -12.30
CA GLU A 123 -2.05 16.48 -13.58
C GLU A 123 -0.84 17.40 -13.71
N GLN A 124 -0.47 18.09 -12.64
CA GLN A 124 0.72 18.93 -12.58
C GLN A 124 2.00 18.10 -12.64
N LEU A 125 2.05 16.97 -11.93
CA LEU A 125 3.21 16.09 -11.89
C LEU A 125 3.49 15.48 -13.26
N VAL A 126 2.46 15.09 -14.01
CA VAL A 126 2.62 14.60 -15.41
C VAL A 126 3.24 15.66 -16.34
N LYS A 127 3.10 16.96 -16.02
CA LYS A 127 3.70 18.06 -16.79
C LYS A 127 5.14 18.37 -16.35
N ASP A 128 5.59 17.84 -15.21
CA ASP A 128 6.95 18.06 -14.69
C ASP A 128 7.98 17.18 -15.43
N PRO A 129 9.07 17.76 -15.97
CA PRO A 129 10.15 17.00 -16.60
C PRO A 129 10.74 15.87 -15.75
N GLN A 130 10.88 16.07 -14.44
CA GLN A 130 11.48 15.06 -13.55
C GLN A 130 10.58 13.84 -13.37
N TYR A 131 9.26 14.06 -13.29
CA TYR A 131 8.31 12.95 -13.22
C TYR A 131 8.16 12.25 -14.57
N GLN A 132 8.23 12.98 -15.68
CA GLN A 132 8.27 12.40 -17.01
C GLN A 132 9.47 11.48 -17.21
N GLU A 133 10.65 11.86 -16.73
CA GLU A 133 11.84 11.02 -16.77
C GLU A 133 11.62 9.71 -16.00
N GLY A 134 11.06 9.79 -14.80
CA GLY A 134 10.68 8.60 -14.01
C GLY A 134 9.64 7.72 -14.71
N LEU A 135 8.66 8.32 -15.39
CA LEU A 135 7.68 7.59 -16.19
C LEU A 135 8.31 6.91 -17.40
N VAL A 136 9.19 7.59 -18.13
CA VAL A 136 9.90 7.00 -19.28
C VAL A 136 10.74 5.82 -18.83
N ALA A 137 11.47 5.95 -17.72
CA ALA A 137 12.22 4.84 -17.13
C ALA A 137 11.31 3.66 -16.75
N ALA A 138 10.10 3.92 -16.23
CA ALA A 138 9.11 2.88 -15.97
C ALA A 138 8.57 2.23 -17.26
N PHE A 139 8.39 3.00 -18.33
CA PHE A 139 7.99 2.49 -19.65
C PHE A 139 9.08 1.68 -20.36
N GLU A 140 10.35 1.97 -20.09
CA GLU A 140 11.49 1.20 -20.61
C GLU A 140 11.73 -0.12 -19.88
N SER A 141 11.02 -0.37 -18.77
CA SER A 141 11.11 -1.62 -18.01
C SER A 141 10.82 -2.86 -18.86
N GLU A 142 11.45 -3.99 -18.52
CA GLU A 142 11.30 -5.26 -19.24
C GLU A 142 9.83 -5.73 -19.30
N GLU A 143 9.04 -5.46 -18.26
CA GLU A 143 7.61 -5.79 -18.23
C GLU A 143 6.83 -5.00 -19.27
N MET A 144 7.09 -3.70 -19.39
CA MET A 144 6.45 -2.87 -20.40
C MET A 144 6.90 -3.24 -21.81
N GLN A 145 8.16 -3.63 -22.01
CA GLN A 145 8.62 -4.18 -23.29
C GLN A 145 7.83 -5.44 -23.69
N LYS A 146 7.52 -6.34 -22.76
CA LYS A 146 6.68 -7.52 -23.02
C LYS A 146 5.25 -7.14 -23.43
N VAL A 147 4.68 -6.13 -22.77
CA VAL A 147 3.36 -5.59 -23.14
C VAL A 147 3.39 -4.99 -24.54
N ILE A 148 4.40 -4.17 -24.86
CA ILE A 148 4.59 -3.57 -26.18
C ILE A 148 4.75 -4.66 -27.25
N LEU A 149 5.56 -5.69 -27.00
CA LEU A 149 5.72 -6.82 -27.92
C LEU A 149 4.42 -7.60 -28.14
N LYS A 150 3.58 -7.73 -27.11
CA LYS A 150 2.25 -8.35 -27.22
C LYS A 150 1.34 -7.52 -28.13
N VAL A 151 1.38 -6.19 -28.02
CA VAL A 151 0.61 -5.26 -28.87
C VAL A 151 1.08 -5.35 -30.32
N ILE A 152 2.39 -5.30 -30.57
CA ILE A 152 2.99 -5.42 -31.91
C ILE A 152 2.64 -6.76 -32.56
N LYS A 153 2.61 -7.85 -31.79
CA LYS A 153 2.22 -9.18 -32.30
C LYS A 153 0.71 -9.35 -32.46
N GLY A 154 -0.08 -8.42 -31.94
CA GLY A 154 -1.54 -8.43 -31.98
C GLY A 154 -2.09 -8.38 -33.41
N THR A 155 -3.33 -8.85 -33.58
CA THR A 155 -3.99 -8.93 -34.89
C THR A 155 -4.19 -7.56 -35.53
N GLU A 156 -4.52 -6.54 -34.74
CA GLU A 156 -4.76 -5.19 -35.25
C GLU A 156 -3.49 -4.57 -35.81
N TYR A 157 -2.37 -4.67 -35.09
CA TYR A 157 -1.09 -4.18 -35.59
C TYR A 157 -0.62 -4.96 -36.83
N ARG A 158 -0.85 -6.27 -36.89
CA ARG A 158 -0.55 -7.07 -38.09
C ARG A 158 -1.34 -6.63 -39.32
N LYS A 159 -2.60 -6.22 -39.18
CA LYS A 159 -3.40 -5.69 -40.30
C LYS A 159 -2.78 -4.40 -40.83
N GLU A 160 -2.44 -3.47 -39.95
CA GLU A 160 -1.76 -2.22 -40.31
C GLU A 160 -0.42 -2.48 -41.00
N VAL A 161 0.42 -3.35 -40.43
CA VAL A 161 1.70 -3.73 -41.04
C VAL A 161 1.50 -4.40 -42.40
N THR A 162 0.50 -5.26 -42.55
CA THR A 162 0.20 -5.91 -43.84
C THR A 162 -0.26 -4.89 -44.87
N SER A 163 -1.10 -3.93 -44.47
CA SER A 163 -1.54 -2.83 -45.33
C SER A 163 -0.36 -1.96 -45.77
N LEU A 164 0.49 -1.56 -44.83
CA LEU A 164 1.71 -0.79 -45.08
C LEU A 164 2.66 -1.56 -46.01
N MET A 165 2.78 -2.88 -45.84
CA MET A 165 3.61 -3.72 -46.70
C MET A 165 3.02 -3.84 -48.10
N GLN A 166 1.70 -3.95 -48.25
CA GLN A 166 1.02 -3.89 -49.55
C GLN A 166 1.19 -2.55 -50.25
N GLU A 167 1.19 -1.45 -49.50
CA GLU A 167 1.49 -0.11 -50.02
C GLU A 167 2.95 0.03 -50.43
N SER A 168 3.88 -0.49 -49.61
CA SER A 168 5.31 -0.50 -49.91
C SER A 168 5.63 -1.30 -51.17
N LEU A 169 4.94 -2.42 -51.41
CA LEU A 169 5.03 -3.21 -52.65
C LEU A 169 4.46 -2.47 -53.88
N LYS A 170 3.66 -1.43 -53.69
CA LYS A 170 3.21 -0.55 -54.78
C LYS A 170 4.24 0.53 -55.12
N ASN A 171 5.19 0.79 -54.23
CA ASN A 171 6.25 1.76 -54.47
C ASN A 171 7.11 1.29 -55.67
N PRO A 172 7.25 2.11 -56.73
CA PRO A 172 8.00 1.74 -57.92
C PRO A 172 9.47 1.40 -57.63
N ILE A 173 10.10 2.03 -56.63
CA ILE A 173 11.49 1.70 -56.26
C ILE A 173 11.58 0.26 -55.74
N PHE A 174 10.66 -0.12 -54.84
CA PHE A 174 10.63 -1.47 -54.30
C PHE A 174 10.31 -2.52 -55.37
N ARG A 175 9.43 -2.19 -56.32
CA ARG A 175 9.12 -3.09 -57.46
C ARG A 175 10.32 -3.32 -58.36
N LEU A 176 11.10 -2.28 -58.65
CA LEU A 176 12.29 -2.41 -59.48
C LEU A 176 13.35 -3.29 -58.80
N GLU A 177 13.59 -3.09 -57.51
CA GLU A 177 14.52 -3.91 -56.74
C GLU A 177 14.05 -5.38 -56.67
N MET A 178 12.74 -5.60 -56.48
CA MET A 178 12.16 -6.95 -56.47
C MET A 178 12.26 -7.63 -57.85
N LEU A 179 12.08 -6.89 -58.94
CA LEU A 179 12.27 -7.40 -60.31
C LEU A 179 13.75 -7.70 -60.61
N GLU A 180 14.67 -6.89 -60.11
CA GLU A 180 16.11 -7.14 -60.24
C GLU A 180 16.54 -8.40 -59.46
N LEU A 181 16.04 -8.57 -58.24
CA LEU A 181 16.22 -9.78 -57.45
C LEU A 181 15.64 -11.02 -58.14
N MET A 182 14.42 -10.91 -58.70
CA MET A 182 13.83 -12.00 -59.48
C MET A 182 14.66 -12.33 -60.72
N LYS A 183 15.15 -11.32 -61.45
CA LYS A 183 16.02 -11.52 -62.61
C LYS A 183 17.33 -12.23 -62.22
N LYS A 184 17.92 -11.85 -61.08
CA LYS A 184 19.14 -12.46 -60.56
C LYS A 184 18.92 -13.92 -60.15
N ALA A 185 17.87 -14.20 -59.38
CA ALA A 185 17.51 -15.56 -58.96
C ALA A 185 17.22 -16.48 -60.16
N VAL A 186 16.48 -15.97 -61.16
CA VAL A 186 16.20 -16.71 -62.40
C VAL A 186 17.49 -16.95 -63.19
N SER A 187 18.38 -15.97 -63.28
CA SER A 187 19.68 -16.16 -63.96
C SER A 187 20.58 -17.16 -63.24
N GLU A 188 20.58 -17.19 -61.90
CA GLU A 188 21.32 -18.17 -61.11
C GLU A 188 20.76 -19.58 -61.32
N GLU A 189 19.44 -19.78 -61.27
CA GLU A 189 18.76 -21.06 -61.54
C GLU A 189 18.92 -21.54 -63.00
N LEU A 190 18.90 -20.64 -63.98
CA LEU A 190 19.17 -21.00 -65.38
C LEU A 190 20.66 -21.30 -65.63
N SER A 191 21.57 -20.69 -64.86
CA SER A 191 23.00 -20.95 -64.95
C SER A 191 23.45 -22.23 -64.23
N THR A 192 22.63 -22.78 -63.33
CA THR A 192 22.87 -24.06 -62.64
C THR A 192 22.18 -25.25 -63.31
N GLN A 193 21.47 -25.07 -64.43
CA GLN A 193 20.99 -26.20 -65.23
C GLN A 193 22.20 -26.92 -65.87
N PRO A 194 22.52 -28.16 -65.47
CA PRO A 194 23.58 -28.90 -66.13
C PRO A 194 23.09 -29.25 -67.53
N GLN A 195 23.78 -28.75 -68.54
CA GLN A 195 23.77 -29.38 -69.86
C GLN A 195 24.23 -30.84 -69.67
N SER A 196 23.28 -31.77 -69.63
CA SER A 196 23.56 -33.19 -69.72
C SER A 196 22.48 -33.85 -70.58
N GLY A 197 22.66 -33.71 -71.90
CA GLY A 197 22.08 -34.57 -72.90
C GLY A 197 23.18 -35.39 -73.57
N GLY A 198 23.20 -36.69 -73.28
CA GLY A 198 23.53 -37.79 -74.22
C GLY A 198 24.98 -38.01 -74.65
N GLY A 199 25.57 -39.12 -74.20
CA GLY A 199 26.79 -39.72 -74.75
C GLY A 199 27.08 -41.08 -74.13
N ASP A 200 26.64 -42.13 -74.81
CA ASP A 200 26.79 -43.56 -74.50
C ASP A 200 28.27 -44.01 -74.47
N SER A 201 28.69 -44.78 -73.46
CA SER A 201 29.72 -45.81 -73.64
C SER A 201 29.65 -46.87 -72.54
N SER A 202 29.16 -48.04 -72.98
CA SER A 202 29.40 -49.39 -72.47
C SER A 202 30.75 -49.61 -71.75
N GLY A 203 30.74 -50.42 -70.68
CA GLY A 203 31.93 -51.00 -70.07
C GLY A 203 31.68 -51.74 -68.76
N SER A 204 31.33 -53.03 -68.84
CA SER A 204 31.37 -54.01 -67.74
C SER A 204 32.67 -53.95 -66.93
N ASN A 205 32.63 -54.14 -65.60
CA ASN A 205 33.00 -55.44 -65.02
C ASN A 205 32.66 -55.59 -63.53
N ASP A 206 32.30 -56.84 -63.24
CA ASP A 206 32.16 -57.51 -61.97
C ASP A 206 33.44 -57.48 -61.11
N SER A 207 33.32 -57.27 -59.79
CA SER A 207 33.98 -58.13 -58.80
C SER A 207 33.51 -57.85 -57.36
N SER A 208 32.90 -58.88 -56.80
CA SER A 208 32.75 -59.12 -55.37
C SER A 208 34.09 -59.12 -54.61
N SER A 209 34.10 -58.60 -53.38
CA SER A 209 34.75 -59.30 -52.26
C SER A 209 34.34 -58.73 -50.90
N THR A 210 33.81 -59.65 -50.11
CA THR A 210 33.53 -59.61 -48.68
C THR A 210 34.82 -59.65 -47.86
N SER A 211 34.92 -58.85 -46.79
CA SER A 211 35.48 -59.20 -45.46
C SER A 211 35.62 -57.91 -44.63
N ASN A 212 34.78 -57.67 -43.63
CA ASN A 212 34.82 -58.22 -42.26
C ASN A 212 35.99 -57.71 -41.41
N SER A 213 35.67 -56.86 -40.44
CA SER A 213 36.24 -56.83 -39.08
C SER A 213 35.42 -55.80 -38.28
N SER A 214 34.44 -56.26 -37.51
CA SER A 214 34.57 -56.64 -36.08
C SER A 214 34.65 -55.41 -35.18
N SER A 215 33.57 -55.12 -34.45
CA SER A 215 33.42 -55.46 -33.02
C SER A 215 33.60 -54.16 -32.21
N SER A 216 32.76 -53.76 -31.28
CA SER A 216 32.10 -54.48 -30.19
C SER A 216 31.07 -53.50 -29.56
N ASN A 217 29.85 -53.94 -29.29
CA ASN A 217 29.33 -54.28 -27.94
C ASN A 217 28.96 -53.02 -27.13
N SER A 218 27.81 -52.86 -26.47
CA SER A 218 26.78 -53.76 -25.91
C SER A 218 25.64 -52.82 -25.47
N SER A 219 24.36 -53.06 -25.81
CA SER A 219 23.34 -53.72 -24.96
C SER A 219 23.17 -53.09 -23.56
N LYS A 220 22.00 -52.88 -22.96
CA LYS A 220 20.62 -53.37 -23.11
C LYS A 220 19.83 -52.50 -22.10
N LYS A 221 18.68 -51.91 -22.44
CA LYS A 221 17.31 -52.48 -22.31
C LYS A 221 16.74 -52.40 -20.88
N SER A 222 15.47 -51.94 -20.86
CA SER A 222 14.37 -52.23 -19.89
C SER A 222 14.59 -51.69 -18.48
N SER A 223 13.60 -51.21 -17.74
CA SER A 223 12.14 -51.17 -17.81
C SER A 223 11.73 -50.46 -16.51
N ASP A 224 10.82 -49.50 -16.56
CA ASP A 224 9.49 -49.65 -15.94
C ASP A 224 9.38 -49.12 -14.48
N SER A 225 8.24 -48.48 -14.27
CA SER A 225 7.47 -48.35 -13.03
C SER A 225 7.83 -47.28 -11.99
N SER A 226 6.74 -46.63 -11.57
CA SER A 226 6.43 -46.10 -10.24
C SER A 226 7.02 -44.70 -9.92
N ALA A 227 6.19 -43.66 -9.90
CA ALA A 227 5.24 -43.32 -8.83
C ALA A 227 5.96 -42.88 -7.56
N GLU A 228 6.10 -41.57 -7.42
CA GLU A 228 5.89 -40.78 -6.20
C GLU A 228 5.61 -39.32 -6.58
#